data_AF-A0A3D5HS19-F1
#
_entry.id   AF-A0A3D5HS19-F1
#
_cell.length_a   1.000
_cell.length_b   1.000
_cell.length_c   1.000
_cell.angle_alpha   90.00
_cell.angle_beta   90.00
_cell.angle_gamma   90.00
#
_symmetry.space_group_name_H-M   'P 1'
#
loop_
_entity.id
_entity.type
_entity.pdbx_description
1 polymer ?
#
loop_
_entity_poly.entity_id
_entity_poly.type
_entity_poly.pdbx_seq_one_letter_code
_entity_poly.pdbx_strand_id
1 'polypeptide(L)' 'MSIKSTVSKYKTIALVANSTWNIHNFRLNLLDKFIGEGYDVIVIAPVDQYIEYKEKYPAVKHVALRS' A
#
# COMPACT_ATOMS: atom_id res chain seq x y z
N MET A 1 24.58 21.60 -14.36
CA MET A 1 23.20 21.64 -13.84
C MET A 1 22.77 20.20 -13.59
N SER A 2 22.85 19.74 -12.33
CA SER A 2 22.61 18.33 -12.00
C SER A 2 21.10 18.08 -11.94
N ILE A 3 20.59 17.18 -12.78
CA ILE A 3 19.22 16.69 -12.70
C ILE A 3 19.04 16.02 -11.33
N LYS A 4 18.35 16.69 -10.40
CA LYS A 4 18.00 16.07 -9.12
C LYS A 4 17.17 14.84 -9.43
N SER A 5 17.67 13.68 -9.05
CA SER A 5 16.95 12.42 -9.15
C SER A 5 15.57 12.61 -8.49
N THR A 6 14.51 12.35 -9.25
CA THR A 6 13.11 12.42 -8.83
C THR A 6 12.68 11.19 -8.02
N VAL A 7 13.62 10.28 -7.75
CA VAL A 7 13.34 9.02 -7.05
C VAL A 7 13.19 9.37 -5.57
N SER A 8 12.03 9.03 -4.97
CA SER A 8 11.82 9.21 -3.54
C SER A 8 12.97 8.53 -2.79
N LYS A 9 13.42 9.16 -1.70
CA LYS A 9 14.53 8.66 -0.87
C LYS A 9 14.29 7.22 -0.40
N TYR A 10 13.02 6.80 -0.35
CA TYR A 10 12.56 5.52 0.13
C TYR A 10 12.00 4.68 -1.02
N LYS A 11 12.24 3.37 -0.98
CA LYS A 11 11.72 2.48 -2.03
C LYS A 11 10.19 2.38 -1.92
N THR A 12 9.53 2.11 -3.03
CA THR A 12 8.10 1.81 -3.03
C THR A 12 7.87 0.30 -2.94
N ILE A 13 6.95 -0.13 -2.08
CA ILE A 13 6.53 -1.52 -1.92
C ILE A 13 5.09 -1.66 -2.41
N ALA A 14 4.85 -2.59 -3.33
CA ALA A 14 3.52 -2.93 -3.80
C ALA A 14 3.06 -4.26 -3.18
N LEU A 15 1.92 -4.24 -2.49
CA LEU A 15 1.21 -5.42 -2.02
C LEU A 15 0.06 -5.72 -2.98
N VAL A 16 0.19 -6.80 -3.74
CA VAL A 16 -0.81 -7.24 -4.71
C VAL A 16 -1.58 -8.42 -4.14
N ALA A 17 -2.90 -8.34 -4.17
CA ALA A 17 -3.78 -9.42 -3.72
C ALA A 17 -5.01 -9.55 -4.61
N ASN A 18 -5.63 -10.73 -4.57
CA ASN A 18 -6.86 -11.02 -5.30
C ASN A 18 -8.13 -10.47 -4.62
N SER A 19 -8.04 -10.01 -3.36
CA SER A 19 -9.14 -9.39 -2.64
C SER A 19 -8.62 -8.43 -1.56
N THR A 20 -9.45 -7.50 -1.13
CA THR A 20 -9.11 -6.65 0.01
C THR A 20 -9.27 -7.41 1.33
N TRP A 21 -10.15 -8.42 1.40
CA TRP A 21 -10.20 -9.39 2.51
C TRP A 21 -8.82 -9.97 2.85
N ASN A 22 -8.05 -10.34 1.82
CA ASN A 22 -6.73 -10.93 1.97
C ASN A 22 -5.72 -9.95 2.59
N ILE A 23 -5.84 -8.65 2.29
CA ILE A 23 -5.04 -7.57 2.88
C ILE A 23 -5.38 -7.41 4.36
N HIS A 24 -6.68 -7.27 4.67
CA HIS A 24 -7.16 -7.05 6.03
C HIS A 24 -6.80 -8.20 6.99
N ASN A 25 -6.93 -9.45 6.56
CA ASN A 25 -6.74 -10.60 7.45
C ASN A 25 -5.26 -10.97 7.70
N PHE A 26 -4.32 -10.60 6.82
CA PHE A 26 -2.96 -11.14 6.91
C PHE A 26 -1.83 -10.15 6.62
N ARG A 27 -2.10 -8.95 6.09
CA ARG A 27 -1.05 -8.00 5.66
C ARG A 27 -1.03 -6.68 6.41
N LEU A 28 -1.95 -6.42 7.35
CA LEU A 28 -1.95 -5.15 8.09
C LEU A 28 -0.68 -4.94 8.91
N ASN A 29 -0.14 -6.00 9.53
CA ASN A 29 1.15 -5.98 10.22
C ASN A 29 2.33 -5.67 9.29
N LEU A 30 2.25 -6.08 8.01
CA LEU A 30 3.25 -5.72 7.00
C LEU A 30 3.14 -4.24 6.63
N LEU A 31 1.92 -3.70 6.51
CA LEU A 31 1.71 -2.27 6.32
C LEU A 31 2.34 -1.47 7.46
N ASP A 32 2.07 -1.84 8.72
CA ASP A 32 2.68 -1.20 9.90
C ASP A 32 4.21 -1.19 9.81
N LYS A 33 4.80 -2.35 9.48
CA LYS A 33 6.25 -2.52 9.38
C LYS A 33 6.86 -1.65 8.28
N PHE A 34 6.30 -1.67 7.08
CA PHE A 34 6.84 -0.94 5.93
C PHE A 34 6.69 0.57 6.09
N ILE A 35 5.54 1.03 6.61
CA ILE A 35 5.33 2.44 6.92
C ILE A 35 6.32 2.90 8.01
N GLY A 36 6.50 2.11 9.07
CA GLY A 36 7.44 2.41 10.15
C GLY A 36 8.91 2.48 9.69
N GLU A 37 9.27 1.75 8.63
CA GLU A 37 10.60 1.82 8.00
C GLU A 37 10.73 2.95 6.95
N GLY A 38 9.64 3.69 6.71
CA GLY A 38 9.61 4.86 5.83
C GLY A 38 9.38 4.55 4.35
N TYR A 39 8.97 3.33 3.99
CA TYR A 39 8.66 2.99 2.60
C TYR A 39 7.34 3.61 2.15
N ASP A 40 7.28 3.95 0.86
CA ASP A 40 6.01 4.28 0.20
C ASP A 40 5.26 2.96 -0.08
N VAL A 41 4.05 2.80 0.46
CA VAL A 41 3.30 1.53 0.32
C VAL A 41 2.08 1.72 -0.59
N ILE A 42 1.95 0.81 -1.55
CA ILE A 42 0.81 0.73 -2.47
C ILE A 42 0.14 -0.64 -2.28
N VAL A 43 -1.18 -0.65 -2.14
CA VAL A 43 -1.98 -1.88 -2.18
C VAL A 43 -2.75 -1.92 -3.50
N ILE A 44 -2.68 -3.06 -4.19
CA ILE A 44 -3.36 -3.31 -5.46
C ILE A 44 -4.27 -4.53 -5.25
N ALA A 45 -5.58 -4.30 -5.15
CA ALA A 45 -6.56 -5.35 -4.93
C ALA A 45 -7.96 -4.90 -5.40
N PRO A 46 -8.90 -5.81 -5.67
CA PRO A 46 -10.31 -5.45 -5.86
C PRO A 46 -10.91 -4.83 -4.59
N VAL A 47 -11.85 -3.90 -4.75
CA VAL A 47 -12.58 -3.30 -3.63
C VAL A 47 -13.67 -4.26 -3.15
N ASP A 48 -13.67 -4.55 -1.87
CA ASP A 48 -14.71 -5.30 -1.18
C ASP A 48 -15.00 -4.64 0.19
N GLN A 49 -15.85 -5.25 1.01
CA GLN A 49 -16.24 -4.72 2.33
C GLN A 49 -15.05 -4.45 3.28
N TYR A 50 -13.87 -5.05 3.05
CA TYR A 50 -12.70 -4.87 3.91
C TYR A 50 -11.85 -3.67 3.54
N ILE A 51 -12.25 -2.86 2.55
CA ILE A 51 -11.55 -1.62 2.14
C ILE A 51 -11.41 -0.59 3.26
N GLU A 52 -12.19 -0.74 4.33
CA GLU A 52 -12.14 0.04 5.57
C GLU A 52 -10.75 0.12 6.20
N TYR A 53 -9.85 -0.84 5.93
CA TYR A 53 -8.46 -0.74 6.41
C TYR A 53 -7.79 0.58 5.98
N LYS A 54 -8.20 1.18 4.86
CA LYS A 54 -7.69 2.47 4.39
C LYS A 54 -7.91 3.60 5.39
N GLU A 55 -8.93 3.52 6.22
CA GLU A 55 -9.19 4.52 7.28
C GLU A 55 -8.08 4.46 8.35
N LYS A 56 -7.61 3.25 8.67
CA LYS A 56 -6.48 3.03 9.59
C LYS A 56 -5.14 3.38 8.94
N TYR A 57 -5.03 3.25 7.62
CA TYR A 57 -3.79 3.42 6.87
C TYR A 57 -3.89 4.51 5.78
N PRO A 58 -4.15 5.78 6.13
CA PRO A 58 -4.40 6.85 5.14
C PRO A 58 -3.18 7.17 4.26
N ALA A 59 -1.97 6.86 4.74
CA ALA A 59 -0.72 7.01 3.97
C ALA A 59 -0.55 5.94 2.88
N VAL A 60 -1.31 4.83 2.94
CA VAL A 60 -1.23 3.74 1.97
C VAL A 60 -2.11 4.06 0.77
N LYS A 61 -1.50 4.09 -0.41
CA LYS A 61 -2.25 4.26 -1.65
C LYS A 61 -2.93 2.95 -2.04
N HIS A 62 -4.24 2.98 -2.24
CA HIS A 62 -4.98 1.83 -2.79
C HIS A 62 -5.26 2.03 -4.28
N VAL A 63 -4.89 1.06 -5.10
CA VAL A 63 -5.23 0.98 -6.52
C VAL A 63 -6.24 -0.15 -6.70
N ALA A 64 -7.50 0.23 -6.94
CA ALA A 64 -8.59 -0.71 -7.12
C ALA A 64 -8.42 -1.47 -8.45
N LEU A 65 -8.43 -2.79 -8.40
CA LEU A 65 -8.57 -3.62 -9.60
C LEU A 65 -10.05 -3.68 -9.98
N ARG A 66 -10.36 -3.35 -11.24
CA ARG A 66 -11.69 -3.55 -11.82
C ARG A 66 -11.75 -4.97 -12.38
N SER A 67 -12.70 -5.76 -11.91
CA SER A 67 -13.12 -7.04 -12.53
C SER A 67 -14.26 -6.79 -13.50
#